data_AF-A0A7S3MNF0-F1
#
_entry.id   AF-A0A7S3MNF0-F1
#
_cell.length_a   1.000
_cell.length_b   1.000
_cell.length_c   1.000
_cell.angle_alpha   90.00
_cell.angle_beta   90.00
_cell.angle_gamma   90.00
#
_symmetry.space_group_name_H-M   'P 1'
#
loop_
_entity.id
_entity.type
_entity.pdbx_description
1 polymer ?
#
loop_
_entity_poly.entity_id
_entity_poly.type
_entity_poly.pdbx_seq_one_letter_code
_entity_poly.pdbx_strand_id
1 'polypeptide(L)'
;PEFARDIAPYFLATYAFVISHIVYQVSGNLLVPIWLAYVVNLNTFWRKDYGEMNLDEASERTWSRDKRFLLPLYAFVAVDTLNWLWCMCVVAGANPLAQTALSFIFESKHGDSFWNQVVFTFVWGYMAGLNGLAGHELIHKREPHNKTIGLSTFTKILYSHFYLEHGSGHHRFVATELDPATARKGETFYQ
;
A
#
# COMPACT_ATOMS: atom_id res chain seq x y z
N PRO A 1 6.03 23.09 -5.05
CA PRO A 1 5.41 21.94 -5.75
C PRO A 1 3.97 22.20 -6.20
N GLU A 2 3.67 21.80 -7.42
CA GLU A 2 2.34 21.86 -8.05
C GLU A 2 1.61 20.53 -7.82
N PHE A 3 0.35 20.57 -7.40
CA PHE A 3 -0.37 19.35 -7.01
C PHE A 3 -0.52 18.34 -8.18
N ALA A 4 -0.95 18.82 -9.35
CA ALA A 4 -1.24 17.94 -10.50
C ALA A 4 0.00 17.23 -11.03
N ARG A 5 1.15 17.90 -11.02
CA ARG A 5 2.42 17.37 -11.52
C ARG A 5 3.18 16.57 -10.46
N ASP A 6 3.29 17.10 -9.24
CA ASP A 6 4.24 16.61 -8.24
C ASP A 6 3.61 15.68 -7.20
N ILE A 7 2.27 15.64 -7.07
CA ILE A 7 1.59 14.92 -5.98
C ILE A 7 0.54 13.94 -6.52
N ALA A 8 -0.34 14.39 -7.43
CA ALA A 8 -1.42 13.58 -7.97
C ALA A 8 -0.98 12.23 -8.58
N PRO A 9 0.17 12.12 -9.28
CA PRO A 9 0.61 10.84 -9.83
C PRO A 9 0.83 9.74 -8.76
N TYR A 10 1.16 10.13 -7.53
CA TYR A 10 1.42 9.19 -6.43
C TYR A 10 0.13 8.58 -5.83
N PHE A 11 -1.05 9.04 -6.25
CA PHE A 11 -2.33 8.43 -5.90
C PHE A 11 -2.69 7.22 -6.80
N LEU A 12 -1.83 6.82 -7.74
CA LEU A 12 -2.12 5.74 -8.69
C LEU A 12 -2.67 4.48 -8.03
N ALA A 13 -2.10 4.04 -6.90
CA ALA A 13 -2.58 2.87 -6.16
C ALA A 13 -4.01 3.07 -5.63
N THR A 14 -4.30 4.25 -5.07
CA THR A 14 -5.66 4.62 -4.64
C THR A 14 -6.65 4.64 -5.81
N TYR A 15 -6.27 5.24 -6.95
CA TYR A 15 -7.11 5.28 -8.13
C TYR A 15 -7.41 3.87 -8.66
N ALA A 16 -6.39 3.00 -8.69
CA ALA A 16 -6.55 1.61 -9.11
C ALA A 16 -7.59 0.88 -8.25
N PHE A 17 -7.60 1.08 -6.93
CA PHE A 17 -8.60 0.46 -6.05
C PHE A 17 -10.02 0.96 -6.29
N VAL A 18 -10.21 2.27 -6.44
CA VAL A 18 -11.54 2.86 -6.69
C VAL A 18 -12.08 2.35 -8.03
N ILE A 19 -11.25 2.37 -9.09
CA ILE A 19 -11.62 1.86 -10.41
C ILE A 19 -11.91 0.36 -10.35
N SER A 20 -11.10 -0.41 -9.62
CA SER A 20 -11.32 -1.86 -9.45
C SER A 20 -12.67 -2.16 -8.84
N HIS A 21 -13.11 -1.39 -7.84
CA HIS A 21 -14.44 -1.55 -7.24
C HIS A 21 -15.54 -1.23 -8.24
N ILE A 22 -15.44 -0.11 -8.97
CA ILE A 22 -16.45 0.26 -9.97
C ILE A 22 -16.60 -0.85 -11.02
N VAL A 23 -15.49 -1.35 -11.56
CA VAL A 23 -15.50 -2.41 -12.57
C VAL A 23 -16.01 -3.73 -11.98
N TYR A 24 -15.62 -4.07 -10.75
CA TYR A 24 -16.14 -5.25 -10.06
C TYR A 24 -17.66 -5.19 -9.87
N GLN A 25 -18.21 -4.03 -9.50
CA GLN A 25 -19.65 -3.88 -9.30
C GLN A 25 -20.47 -4.08 -10.58
N VAL A 26 -19.88 -3.79 -11.76
CA VAL A 26 -20.54 -3.93 -13.07
C VAL A 26 -20.29 -5.30 -13.70
N SER A 27 -19.07 -5.84 -13.59
CA SER A 27 -18.63 -7.01 -14.36
C SER A 27 -18.31 -8.25 -13.53
N GLY A 28 -18.20 -8.12 -12.21
CA GLY A 28 -17.67 -9.17 -11.32
C GLY A 28 -16.17 -9.42 -11.47
N ASN A 29 -15.50 -8.74 -12.39
CA ASN A 29 -14.08 -8.94 -12.67
C ASN A 29 -13.23 -7.85 -12.00
N LEU A 30 -12.45 -8.25 -11.00
CA LEU A 30 -11.48 -7.37 -10.31
C LEU A 30 -10.06 -7.44 -10.89
N LEU A 31 -9.76 -8.42 -11.74
CA LEU A 31 -8.39 -8.67 -12.21
C LEU A 31 -7.99 -7.72 -13.34
N VAL A 32 -8.93 -7.38 -14.23
CA VAL A 32 -8.65 -6.52 -15.39
C VAL A 32 -8.17 -5.12 -14.99
N PRO A 33 -8.82 -4.40 -14.06
CA PRO A 33 -8.36 -3.06 -13.65
C PRO A 33 -6.99 -3.09 -12.97
N ILE A 34 -6.75 -4.11 -12.13
CA ILE A 34 -5.46 -4.30 -11.45
C ILE A 34 -4.36 -4.58 -12.48
N TRP A 35 -4.63 -5.46 -13.45
CA TRP A 35 -3.69 -5.76 -14.53
C TRP A 35 -3.37 -4.52 -15.38
N LEU A 36 -4.38 -3.73 -15.74
CA LEU A 36 -4.18 -2.46 -16.47
C LEU A 36 -3.34 -1.47 -15.66
N ALA A 37 -3.55 -1.37 -14.35
CA ALA A 37 -2.74 -0.52 -13.49
C ALA A 37 -1.26 -0.93 -13.49
N TYR A 38 -0.96 -2.24 -13.51
CA TYR A 38 0.42 -2.72 -13.68
C TYR A 38 1.01 -2.31 -15.03
N VAL A 39 0.26 -2.47 -16.12
CA VAL A 39 0.72 -2.09 -17.47
C VAL A 39 1.05 -0.59 -17.54
N VAL A 40 0.23 0.26 -16.94
CA VAL A 40 0.51 1.71 -16.87
C VAL A 40 1.81 1.98 -16.11
N ASN A 41 2.09 1.23 -15.04
CA ASN A 41 3.29 1.40 -14.24
C ASN A 41 4.58 0.90 -14.94
N LEU A 42 4.47 -0.02 -15.91
CA LEU A 42 5.61 -0.51 -16.70
C LEU A 42 6.30 0.56 -17.54
N ASN A 43 5.66 1.73 -17.75
CA ASN A 43 6.28 2.85 -18.47
C ASN A 43 7.62 3.30 -17.84
N THR A 44 7.81 3.07 -16.54
CA THR A 44 9.10 3.34 -15.86
C THR A 44 10.26 2.49 -16.38
N PHE A 45 10.01 1.30 -16.94
CA PHE A 45 11.05 0.43 -17.48
C PHE A 45 11.70 0.99 -18.77
N TRP A 46 10.95 1.78 -19.54
CA TRP A 46 11.37 2.27 -20.85
C TRP A 46 11.92 3.70 -20.81
N ARG A 47 11.80 4.38 -19.67
CA ARG A 47 12.42 5.69 -19.44
C ARG A 47 13.89 5.47 -19.06
N LYS A 48 14.81 5.92 -19.91
CA LYS A 48 16.27 5.77 -19.71
C LYS A 48 16.94 6.97 -19.03
N ASP A 49 16.31 8.13 -19.04
CA ASP A 49 16.85 9.36 -18.44
C ASP A 49 16.08 9.71 -17.17
N TYR A 50 16.42 9.02 -16.09
CA TYR A 50 16.24 9.58 -14.76
C TYR A 50 17.55 10.27 -14.44
N GLY A 51 17.54 11.61 -14.41
CA GLY A 51 18.61 12.32 -13.72
C GLY A 51 18.50 11.96 -12.24
N GLU A 52 19.08 10.82 -11.85
CA GLU A 52 19.13 10.34 -10.46
C GLU A 52 20.14 11.18 -9.68
N MET A 53 19.84 12.46 -9.57
CA MET A 53 20.54 13.37 -8.69
C MET A 53 19.64 13.66 -7.51
N ASN A 54 20.24 13.76 -6.33
CA ASN A 54 19.54 14.27 -5.17
C ASN A 54 18.98 15.66 -5.50
N LEU A 55 17.82 15.97 -4.94
CA LEU A 55 17.29 17.33 -4.98
C LEU A 55 18.32 18.28 -4.39
N ASP A 56 18.38 19.51 -4.91
CA ASP A 56 19.13 20.55 -4.23
C ASP A 56 18.50 20.82 -2.84
N GLU A 57 19.32 21.29 -1.90
CA GLU A 57 18.91 21.44 -0.50
C GLU A 57 17.71 22.39 -0.34
N ALA A 58 17.58 23.41 -1.20
CA ALA A 58 16.46 24.36 -1.13
C ALA A 58 15.14 23.69 -1.57
N SER A 59 15.19 22.90 -2.65
CA SER A 59 14.08 22.05 -3.07
C SER A 59 13.71 21.02 -2.00
N GLU A 60 14.69 20.30 -1.45
CA GLU A 60 14.46 19.31 -0.39
C GLU A 60 13.77 19.91 0.84
N ARG A 61 14.25 21.07 1.31
CA ARG A 61 13.63 21.80 2.45
C ARG A 61 12.20 22.25 2.13
N THR A 62 11.94 22.66 0.89
CA THR A 62 10.60 23.09 0.45
C THR A 62 9.63 21.91 0.39
N TRP A 63 10.08 20.79 -0.17
CA TRP A 63 9.24 19.61 -0.37
C TRP A 63 9.01 18.85 0.93
N SER A 64 10.02 18.70 1.78
CA SER A 64 9.89 18.04 3.10
C SER A 64 8.91 18.75 4.04
N ARG A 65 8.69 20.05 3.88
CA ARG A 65 7.74 20.84 4.66
C ARG A 65 6.30 20.80 4.12
N ASP A 66 6.12 20.40 2.87
CA ASP A 66 4.80 20.38 2.24
C ASP A 66 4.05 19.11 2.61
N LYS A 67 3.09 19.25 3.53
CA LYS A 67 2.28 18.13 4.03
C LYS A 67 1.42 17.46 2.97
N ARG A 68 1.23 18.08 1.80
CA ARG A 68 0.44 17.47 0.71
C ARG A 68 1.09 16.19 0.18
N PHE A 69 2.40 16.02 0.33
CA PHE A 69 3.11 14.77 -0.02
C PHE A 69 2.75 13.59 0.88
N LEU A 70 2.08 13.82 2.01
CA LEU A 70 1.58 12.74 2.88
C LEU A 70 0.20 12.24 2.44
N LEU A 71 -0.53 13.03 1.64
CA LEU A 71 -1.89 12.68 1.23
C LEU A 71 -1.97 11.37 0.43
N PRO A 72 -1.04 11.07 -0.51
CA PRO A 72 -1.06 9.78 -1.19
C PRO A 72 -0.90 8.60 -0.23
N LEU A 73 -0.01 8.71 0.77
CA LEU A 73 0.21 7.67 1.78
C LEU A 73 -1.05 7.45 2.61
N TYR A 74 -1.66 8.52 3.15
CA TYR A 74 -2.88 8.39 3.94
C TYR A 74 -4.04 7.83 3.12
N ALA A 75 -4.23 8.31 1.89
CA ALA A 75 -5.28 7.84 1.02
C ALA A 75 -5.11 6.36 0.69
N PHE A 76 -3.89 5.91 0.41
CA PHE A 76 -3.61 4.51 0.17
C PHE A 76 -3.87 3.65 1.42
N VAL A 77 -3.39 4.06 2.60
CA VAL A 77 -3.65 3.34 3.87
C VAL A 77 -5.14 3.24 4.17
N ALA A 78 -5.89 4.35 4.03
CA ALA A 78 -7.31 4.38 4.32
C ALA A 78 -8.10 3.51 3.34
N VAL A 79 -7.91 3.71 2.03
CA VAL A 79 -8.67 2.98 1.00
C VAL A 79 -8.34 1.50 1.02
N ASP A 80 -7.07 1.12 1.18
CA ASP A 80 -6.68 -0.29 1.32
C ASP A 80 -7.34 -0.94 2.54
N THR A 81 -7.32 -0.26 3.69
CA THR A 81 -7.92 -0.81 4.92
C THR A 81 -9.43 -1.00 4.79
N LEU A 82 -10.11 -0.05 4.13
CA LEU A 82 -11.53 -0.20 3.81
C LEU A 82 -11.80 -1.37 2.85
N ASN A 83 -10.96 -1.54 1.83
CA ASN A 83 -11.06 -2.66 0.89
C ASN A 83 -10.81 -4.00 1.55
N TRP A 84 -9.83 -4.07 2.45
CA TRP A 84 -9.52 -5.27 3.21
C TRP A 84 -10.70 -5.69 4.11
N LEU A 85 -11.30 -4.74 4.84
CA LEU A 85 -12.50 -4.98 5.64
C LEU A 85 -13.69 -5.39 4.76
N TRP A 86 -13.89 -4.71 3.62
CA TRP A 86 -14.92 -5.04 2.66
C TRP A 86 -14.75 -6.48 2.11
N CYS A 87 -13.54 -6.85 1.72
CA CYS A 87 -13.21 -8.20 1.26
C CYS A 87 -13.55 -9.24 2.34
N MET A 88 -13.21 -8.99 3.60
CA MET A 88 -13.58 -9.88 4.71
C MET A 88 -15.09 -10.05 4.82
N CYS A 89 -15.87 -8.97 4.69
CA CYS A 89 -17.32 -9.04 4.69
C CYS A 89 -17.86 -9.87 3.52
N VAL A 90 -17.38 -9.62 2.29
CA VAL A 90 -17.80 -10.36 1.09
C VAL A 90 -17.49 -11.85 1.22
N VAL A 91 -16.26 -12.21 1.64
CA VAL A 91 -15.85 -13.62 1.84
C VAL A 91 -16.64 -14.29 2.96
N ALA A 92 -16.95 -13.56 4.04
CA ALA A 92 -17.78 -14.08 5.13
C ALA A 92 -19.28 -14.15 4.79
N GLY A 93 -19.72 -13.64 3.65
CA GLY A 93 -21.14 -13.48 3.30
C GLY A 93 -21.87 -12.46 4.19
N ALA A 94 -21.14 -11.58 4.88
CA ALA A 94 -21.69 -10.55 5.73
C ALA A 94 -22.00 -9.28 4.92
N ASN A 95 -23.19 -8.73 5.10
CA ASN A 95 -23.59 -7.46 4.47
C ASN A 95 -24.02 -6.44 5.53
N PRO A 96 -23.11 -5.58 5.99
CA PRO A 96 -23.42 -4.51 6.96
C PRO A 96 -24.47 -3.52 6.46
N LEU A 97 -24.70 -3.46 5.15
CA LEU A 97 -25.60 -2.51 4.49
C LEU A 97 -26.85 -3.20 3.91
N ALA A 98 -27.18 -4.42 4.36
CA ALA A 98 -28.25 -5.27 3.81
C ALA A 98 -29.62 -4.56 3.69
N GLN A 99 -29.94 -3.65 4.61
CA GLN A 99 -31.23 -2.94 4.66
C GLN A 99 -31.22 -1.59 3.94
N THR A 100 -30.14 -1.27 3.20
CA THR A 100 -29.98 0.02 2.52
C THR A 100 -29.92 -0.16 1.02
N ALA A 101 -30.10 0.93 0.27
CA ALA A 101 -29.89 0.93 -1.19
C ALA A 101 -28.44 0.60 -1.60
N LEU A 102 -27.50 0.54 -0.65
CA LEU A 102 -26.08 0.22 -0.86
C LEU A 102 -25.74 -1.24 -0.57
N SER A 103 -26.74 -2.11 -0.34
CA SER A 103 -26.50 -3.54 -0.05
C SER A 103 -25.68 -4.22 -1.16
N PHE A 104 -25.87 -3.81 -2.41
CA PHE A 104 -25.20 -4.37 -3.60
C PHE A 104 -23.67 -4.32 -3.52
N ILE A 105 -23.10 -3.39 -2.72
CA ILE A 105 -21.66 -3.23 -2.56
C ILE A 105 -21.01 -4.52 -2.01
N PHE A 106 -21.71 -5.23 -1.13
CA PHE A 106 -21.20 -6.43 -0.45
C PHE A 106 -21.62 -7.74 -1.11
N GLU A 107 -22.32 -7.68 -2.24
CA GLU A 107 -22.67 -8.89 -3.00
C GLU A 107 -21.42 -9.53 -3.61
N SER A 108 -21.34 -10.86 -3.52
CA SER A 108 -20.32 -11.60 -4.24
C SER A 108 -20.65 -11.61 -5.73
N LYS A 109 -19.77 -11.01 -6.54
CA LYS A 109 -19.89 -10.90 -8.00
C LYS A 109 -18.78 -11.65 -8.74
N HIS A 110 -17.78 -12.16 -8.03
CA HIS A 110 -16.68 -12.95 -8.62
C HIS A 110 -17.07 -14.39 -8.94
N GLY A 111 -18.31 -14.81 -8.64
CA GLY A 111 -18.81 -16.17 -8.83
C GLY A 111 -18.43 -17.13 -7.70
N ASP A 112 -19.22 -18.19 -7.54
CA ASP A 112 -19.20 -19.05 -6.35
C ASP A 112 -18.19 -20.21 -6.40
N SER A 113 -17.41 -20.28 -7.47
CA SER A 113 -16.33 -21.28 -7.59
C SER A 113 -15.32 -21.13 -6.45
N PHE A 114 -14.92 -22.25 -5.86
CA PHE A 114 -13.84 -22.30 -4.87
C PHE A 114 -12.59 -21.55 -5.35
N TRP A 115 -12.19 -21.73 -6.61
CA TRP A 115 -11.02 -21.04 -7.16
C TRP A 115 -11.22 -19.54 -7.29
N ASN A 116 -12.44 -19.09 -7.57
CA ASN A 116 -12.73 -17.66 -7.64
C ASN A 116 -12.60 -17.03 -6.25
N GLN A 117 -13.08 -17.71 -5.20
CA GLN A 117 -12.92 -17.26 -3.81
C GLN A 117 -11.46 -17.23 -3.37
N VAL A 118 -10.67 -18.25 -3.75
CA VAL A 118 -9.23 -18.30 -3.45
C VAL A 118 -8.50 -17.15 -4.12
N VAL A 119 -8.70 -16.94 -5.43
CA VAL A 119 -8.06 -15.84 -6.17
C VAL A 119 -8.51 -14.48 -5.65
N PHE A 120 -9.80 -14.31 -5.37
CA PHE A 120 -10.35 -13.09 -4.79
C PHE A 120 -9.66 -12.76 -3.46
N THR A 121 -9.61 -13.73 -2.54
CA THR A 121 -8.99 -13.56 -1.22
C THR A 121 -7.49 -13.29 -1.34
N PHE A 122 -6.79 -14.01 -2.23
CA PHE A 122 -5.36 -13.83 -2.43
C PHE A 122 -5.01 -12.43 -2.93
N VAL A 123 -5.75 -11.92 -3.93
CA VAL A 123 -5.52 -10.58 -4.48
C VAL A 123 -5.64 -9.51 -3.39
N TRP A 124 -6.71 -9.57 -2.58
CA TRP A 124 -6.90 -8.58 -1.51
C TRP A 124 -5.93 -8.77 -0.34
N GLY A 125 -5.55 -10.00 -0.01
CA GLY A 125 -4.50 -10.28 0.97
C GLY A 125 -3.14 -9.73 0.54
N TYR A 126 -2.78 -9.91 -0.74
CA TYR A 126 -1.57 -9.34 -1.31
C TYR A 126 -1.56 -7.80 -1.24
N MET A 127 -2.68 -7.16 -1.60
CA MET A 127 -2.82 -5.70 -1.54
C MET A 127 -2.70 -5.17 -0.10
N ALA A 128 -3.33 -5.85 0.87
CA ALA A 128 -3.21 -5.51 2.29
C ALA A 128 -1.75 -5.62 2.79
N GLY A 129 -0.97 -6.57 2.25
CA GLY A 129 0.46 -6.69 2.52
C GLY A 129 1.27 -5.53 1.92
N LEU A 130 1.01 -5.16 0.66
CA LEU A 130 1.66 -4.00 0.01
C LEU A 130 1.41 -2.69 0.75
N ASN A 131 0.31 -2.58 1.48
CA ASN A 131 0.01 -1.41 2.30
C ASN A 131 1.09 -1.10 3.36
N GLY A 132 1.83 -2.12 3.79
CA GLY A 132 2.98 -1.97 4.68
C GLY A 132 4.09 -1.07 4.11
N LEU A 133 4.18 -0.90 2.78
CA LEU A 133 5.13 0.04 2.16
C LEU A 133 4.81 1.50 2.52
N ALA A 134 3.53 1.89 2.46
CA ALA A 134 3.14 3.22 2.92
C ALA A 134 3.22 3.34 4.44
N GLY A 135 2.92 2.25 5.16
CA GLY A 135 3.08 2.20 6.60
C GLY A 135 4.52 2.43 7.05
N HIS A 136 5.49 1.83 6.36
CA HIS A 136 6.92 2.01 6.55
C HIS A 136 7.29 3.50 6.48
N GLU A 137 6.87 4.20 5.42
CA GLU A 137 7.15 5.63 5.30
C GLU A 137 6.52 6.47 6.43
N LEU A 138 5.33 6.08 6.89
CA LEU A 138 4.60 6.78 7.95
C LEU A 138 5.22 6.59 9.34
N ILE A 139 5.76 5.41 9.65
CA ILE A 139 6.40 5.16 10.95
C ILE A 139 7.71 5.94 11.14
N HIS A 140 8.36 6.34 10.03
CA HIS A 140 9.54 7.22 10.05
C HIS A 140 9.20 8.69 10.31
N LYS A 141 7.92 9.08 10.24
CA LYS A 141 7.52 10.46 10.55
C LYS A 141 7.58 10.73 12.05
N ARG A 142 7.80 11.99 12.41
CA ARG A 142 8.01 12.39 13.81
C ARG A 142 6.70 12.38 14.59
N GLU A 143 5.60 12.72 13.94
CA GLU A 143 4.30 12.91 14.58
C GLU A 143 3.68 11.57 15.00
N PRO A 144 3.12 11.46 16.22
CA PRO A 144 2.56 10.20 16.72
C PRO A 144 1.43 9.62 15.88
N HIS A 145 0.57 10.48 15.30
CA HIS A 145 -0.55 10.01 14.47
C HIS A 145 -0.07 9.28 13.22
N ASN A 146 1.02 9.73 12.59
CA ASN A 146 1.62 9.06 11.44
C ASN A 146 2.12 7.68 11.81
N LYS A 147 2.78 7.57 12.95
CA LYS A 147 3.25 6.30 13.48
C LYS A 147 2.10 5.35 13.78
N THR A 148 1.01 5.83 14.37
CA THR A 148 -0.18 5.00 14.64
C THR A 148 -0.83 4.50 13.35
N ILE A 149 -1.01 5.39 12.36
CA ILE A 149 -1.54 5.03 11.04
C ILE A 149 -0.62 4.00 10.38
N GLY A 150 0.70 4.24 10.35
CA GLY A 150 1.65 3.30 9.79
C GLY A 150 1.67 1.95 10.51
N LEU A 151 1.65 1.94 11.84
CA LEU A 151 1.62 0.72 12.66
C LEU A 151 0.36 -0.11 12.39
N SER A 152 -0.79 0.54 12.16
CA SER A 152 -2.04 -0.17 11.81
C SER A 152 -1.89 -1.03 10.55
N THR A 153 -1.04 -0.63 9.60
CA THR A 153 -0.78 -1.41 8.38
C THR A 153 -0.04 -2.72 8.71
N PHE A 154 0.95 -2.66 9.60
CA PHE A 154 1.74 -3.82 10.01
C PHE A 154 0.94 -4.79 10.88
N THR A 155 -0.06 -4.30 11.62
CA THR A 155 -0.98 -5.17 12.36
C THR A 155 -1.79 -6.08 11.43
N LYS A 156 -2.16 -5.62 10.21
CA LYS A 156 -2.89 -6.46 9.23
C LYS A 156 -2.10 -7.70 8.81
N ILE A 157 -0.77 -7.62 8.82
CA ILE A 157 0.14 -8.72 8.50
C ILE A 157 0.78 -9.37 9.73
N LEU A 158 0.25 -9.08 10.93
CA LEU A 158 0.72 -9.64 12.19
C LEU A 158 2.20 -9.35 12.49
N TYR A 159 2.73 -8.24 11.98
CA TYR A 159 4.15 -7.87 12.06
C TYR A 159 4.38 -6.49 12.66
N SER A 160 3.59 -6.13 13.67
CA SER A 160 3.61 -4.79 14.30
C SER A 160 4.94 -4.42 14.97
N HIS A 161 5.72 -5.41 15.42
CA HIS A 161 7.05 -5.20 16.00
C HIS A 161 8.08 -4.68 14.99
N PHE A 162 7.77 -4.71 13.68
CA PHE A 162 8.55 -4.04 12.65
C PHE A 162 8.87 -2.59 13.03
N TYR A 163 7.93 -1.87 13.63
CA TYR A 163 8.15 -0.50 14.08
C TYR A 163 9.36 -0.34 15.00
N LEU A 164 9.57 -1.29 15.92
CA LEU A 164 10.67 -1.25 16.88
C LEU A 164 11.97 -1.75 16.25
N GLU A 165 11.94 -2.93 15.62
CA GLU A 165 13.15 -3.53 15.03
C GLU A 165 13.72 -2.63 13.93
N HIS A 166 12.85 -2.01 13.14
CA HIS A 166 13.25 -1.28 11.96
C HIS A 166 13.84 0.08 12.32
N GLY A 167 13.16 0.84 13.18
CA GLY A 167 13.64 2.16 13.59
C GLY A 167 14.76 2.09 14.65
N SER A 168 14.57 1.31 15.71
CA SER A 168 15.50 1.26 16.84
C SER A 168 16.63 0.25 16.66
N GLY A 169 16.43 -0.75 15.80
CA GLY A 169 17.44 -1.72 15.39
C GLY A 169 18.07 -1.31 14.06
N HIS A 170 17.48 -1.74 12.95
CA HIS A 170 18.03 -1.65 11.60
C HIS A 170 18.51 -0.23 11.25
N HIS A 171 17.65 0.79 11.21
CA HIS A 171 18.07 2.14 10.83
C HIS A 171 19.11 2.76 11.76
N ARG A 172 19.07 2.43 13.05
CA ARG A 172 20.04 2.94 14.03
C ARG A 172 21.43 2.32 13.84
N PHE A 173 21.48 1.05 13.47
CA PHE A 173 22.70 0.25 13.41
C PHE A 173 23.05 -0.23 12.00
N VAL A 174 22.39 0.31 10.96
CA VAL A 174 22.44 -0.21 9.59
C VAL A 174 23.89 -0.41 9.14
N ALA A 175 24.16 -1.58 8.56
CA ALA A 175 25.49 -1.99 8.12
C ALA A 175 26.57 -2.06 9.22
N THR A 176 26.18 -2.22 10.49
CA THR A 176 27.08 -2.56 11.60
C THR A 176 26.79 -3.95 12.15
N GLU A 177 27.67 -4.49 12.99
CA GLU A 177 27.49 -5.80 13.62
C GLU A 177 26.26 -5.89 14.56
N LEU A 178 25.71 -4.74 14.98
CA LEU A 178 24.54 -4.65 15.85
C LEU A 178 23.22 -4.67 15.09
N ASP A 179 23.23 -4.60 13.76
CA ASP A 179 22.02 -4.68 12.94
C ASP A 179 21.70 -6.15 12.62
N PRO A 180 20.60 -6.71 13.17
CA PRO A 180 20.23 -8.10 12.92
C PRO A 180 19.68 -8.33 11.51
N ALA A 181 19.36 -7.27 10.75
CA ALA A 181 18.76 -7.35 9.42
C ALA A 181 19.78 -7.19 8.28
N THR A 182 21.00 -6.72 8.57
CA THR A 182 22.07 -6.65 7.56
C THR A 182 22.96 -7.89 7.66
N ALA A 183 23.13 -8.60 6.54
CA ALA A 183 24.08 -9.71 6.45
C ALA A 183 25.50 -9.26 6.80
N ARG A 184 26.25 -10.10 7.51
CA ARG A 184 27.64 -9.80 7.85
C ARG A 184 28.48 -9.77 6.59
N LYS A 185 29.58 -9.02 6.64
CA LYS A 185 30.49 -8.92 5.50
C LYS A 185 31.05 -10.30 5.15
N GLY A 186 30.75 -10.77 3.95
CA GLY A 186 31.19 -12.07 3.44
C GLY A 186 30.27 -13.25 3.81
N GLU A 187 29.16 -13.00 4.51
CA GLU A 187 28.15 -14.01 4.80
C GLU A 187 27.36 -14.36 3.54
N THR A 188 27.24 -15.65 3.25
CA THR A 188 26.44 -16.15 2.13
C THR A 188 25.02 -16.48 2.59
N PHE A 189 24.08 -16.64 1.66
CA PHE A 189 22.70 -17.02 1.97
C PHE A 189 22.57 -18.34 2.77
N TYR A 190 23.57 -19.22 2.72
CA TYR A 190 23.55 -20.55 3.37
C TYR A 190 24.25 -20.61 4.72
N GLN A 191 24.80 -19.49 5.19
CA GLN A 191 25.41 -19.35 6.51
C GLN A 191 24.47 -18.55 7.41
#